data_AF-A0AA89Q783-F1
#
_entry.id   AF-A0AA89Q783-F1
#
_cell.length_a   1.000
_cell.length_b   1.000
_cell.length_c   1.000
_cell.angle_alpha   90.00
_cell.angle_beta   90.00
_cell.angle_gamma   90.00
#
_symmetry.space_group_name_H-M   'P 1'
#
loop_
_entity.id
_entity.type
_entity.pdbx_description
1 polymer ?
#
loop_
_entity_poly.entity_id
_entity_poly.type
_entity_poly.pdbx_seq_one_letter_code
_entity_poly.pdbx_strand_id
1 'polypeptide(L)'
;MSSAPPSPRPALRRSLGVVDGVAIAASSTAATTSIAIGMGTIATIVGLQAPALLLLAFLPVLGIALAYARLNRSEPNCGNGYTWVGRSLGPWPGFLTGWVTLVGSVIFCAYTSAIMGSVVLAFANKAGLHSLAGIALDPTSTGVCTAVGLVILLALTALAVRGVRGATRFQFGLLVFEYAVLLGFCGWALVTGDHAVSLSWFNPFEISSGTAFAQGMVLAVFFFWGWDAAFSVTEETKNPGDSARGGLIALFAMLGLFLFASVAFQREMSLAELVRNGPQALGYLGEKLAAEPWATLPLLALMFSAVASVQATLIPTARGLLAMGRDRTMGPLWTRVHPRYGTPAAGTVVVMSVAAVIAVLAFAIPKLSDMLLAAVNAIGLIVALYYGLTALACAVRFRAARHEGPREALLAVVVPALSGLVLLGLGVYLGYSYLTMSDHFELSPDNGWFMFSLPAVIVLAGLVMAAVAKYVRRSSYFTTGRGTDAEALTLPMDRTAV
;
A
#
# COMPACT_ATOMS: atom_id res chain seq x y z
N MET A 1 -27.86 44.95 14.88
CA MET A 1 -27.16 44.47 13.67
C MET A 1 -27.34 42.96 13.61
N SER A 2 -28.14 42.49 12.66
CA SER A 2 -28.49 41.07 12.49
C SER A 2 -27.27 40.29 12.00
N SER A 3 -26.76 39.37 12.81
CA SER A 3 -25.69 38.46 12.43
C SER A 3 -26.26 37.47 11.40
N ALA A 4 -25.89 37.66 10.12
CA ALA A 4 -26.19 36.69 9.08
C ALA A 4 -25.71 35.29 9.51
N PRO A 5 -26.51 34.23 9.32
CA PRO A 5 -26.08 32.87 9.64
C PRO A 5 -24.82 32.54 8.81
N PRO A 6 -23.83 31.84 9.40
CA PRO A 6 -22.64 31.45 8.66
C PRO A 6 -23.05 30.61 7.44
N SER A 7 -22.55 30.98 6.27
CA SER A 7 -22.74 30.24 5.03
C SER A 7 -22.38 28.76 5.24
N PRO A 8 -23.23 27.80 4.79
CA PRO A 8 -22.96 26.38 4.98
C PRO A 8 -21.62 26.01 4.36
N ARG A 9 -20.72 25.46 5.18
CA ARG A 9 -19.41 25.00 4.72
C ARG A 9 -19.60 23.81 3.78
N PRO A 10 -18.85 23.71 2.67
CA PRO A 10 -19.05 22.66 1.68
C PRO A 10 -18.78 21.27 2.28
N ALA A 11 -19.82 20.45 2.41
CA ALA A 11 -19.73 19.04 2.75
C ALA A 11 -19.48 18.20 1.49
N LEU A 12 -18.69 17.12 1.61
CA LEU A 12 -18.41 16.21 0.50
C LEU A 12 -19.71 15.48 0.07
N ARG A 13 -19.90 15.31 -1.24
CA ARG A 13 -21.08 14.61 -1.76
C ARG A 13 -20.95 13.11 -1.52
N ARG A 14 -21.95 12.51 -0.87
CA ARG A 14 -22.02 11.05 -0.65
C ARG A 14 -22.50 10.33 -1.90
N SER A 15 -21.59 10.00 -2.81
CA SER A 15 -21.90 9.34 -4.08
C SER A 15 -21.38 7.91 -4.21
N LEU A 16 -20.39 7.53 -3.41
CA LEU A 16 -19.66 6.27 -3.58
C LEU A 16 -20.38 5.08 -2.92
N GLY A 17 -20.26 3.90 -3.52
CA GLY A 17 -20.80 2.63 -3.02
C GLY A 17 -19.75 1.54 -2.85
N VAL A 18 -20.20 0.31 -2.63
CA VAL A 18 -19.34 -0.86 -2.42
C VAL A 18 -18.40 -1.11 -3.60
N VAL A 19 -18.92 -1.04 -4.83
CA VAL A 19 -18.15 -1.30 -6.06
C VAL A 19 -17.02 -0.29 -6.23
N ASP A 20 -17.27 0.99 -5.94
CA ASP A 20 -16.24 2.03 -5.99
C ASP A 20 -15.16 1.76 -4.94
N GLY A 21 -15.56 1.34 -3.73
CA GLY A 21 -14.64 0.93 -2.67
C GLY A 21 -13.76 -0.26 -3.07
N VAL A 22 -14.34 -1.29 -3.72
CA VAL A 22 -13.59 -2.44 -4.26
C VAL A 22 -12.59 -1.97 -5.32
N ALA A 23 -13.02 -1.14 -6.27
CA ALA A 23 -12.16 -0.66 -7.35
C ALA A 23 -10.98 0.17 -6.82
N ILE A 24 -11.22 1.03 -5.82
CA ILE A 24 -10.18 1.84 -5.16
C ILE A 24 -9.20 0.95 -4.41
N ALA A 25 -9.69 0.00 -3.62
CA ALA A 25 -8.86 -0.95 -2.90
C ALA A 25 -8.02 -1.82 -3.85
N ALA A 26 -8.66 -2.44 -4.86
CA ALA A 26 -8.00 -3.30 -5.83
C ALA A 26 -6.92 -2.54 -6.63
N SER A 27 -7.23 -1.30 -7.05
CA SER A 27 -6.25 -0.46 -7.75
C SER A 27 -5.10 -0.05 -6.83
N SER A 28 -5.38 0.27 -5.56
CA SER A 28 -4.35 0.65 -4.59
C SER A 28 -3.46 -0.53 -4.19
N THR A 29 -3.99 -1.75 -4.14
CA THR A 29 -3.22 -2.97 -3.89
C THR A 29 -2.37 -3.39 -5.09
N ALA A 30 -2.71 -2.91 -6.29
CA ALA A 30 -1.90 -3.11 -7.49
C ALA A 30 -1.57 -4.58 -7.74
N ALA A 31 -2.56 -5.46 -7.63
CA ALA A 31 -2.34 -6.91 -7.52
C ALA A 31 -1.42 -7.49 -8.60
N THR A 32 -1.57 -7.04 -9.84
CA THR A 32 -0.72 -7.46 -10.97
C THR A 32 0.73 -7.03 -10.76
N THR A 33 0.97 -5.81 -10.28
CA THR A 33 2.32 -5.32 -9.94
C THR A 33 2.90 -6.09 -8.75
N SER A 34 2.09 -6.34 -7.71
CA SER A 34 2.49 -7.11 -6.53
C SER A 34 2.84 -8.55 -6.89
N ILE A 35 2.10 -9.18 -7.81
CA ILE A 35 2.42 -10.52 -8.33
C ILE A 35 3.70 -10.48 -9.17
N ALA A 36 3.80 -9.54 -10.11
CA ALA A 36 4.93 -9.46 -11.03
C ALA A 36 6.27 -9.38 -10.30
N ILE A 37 6.29 -8.59 -9.23
CA ILE A 37 7.50 -8.34 -8.45
C ILE A 37 7.63 -9.36 -7.33
N GLY A 38 6.56 -9.49 -6.55
CA GLY A 38 6.58 -10.22 -5.32
C GLY A 38 6.71 -11.72 -5.51
N MET A 39 6.28 -12.32 -6.63
CA MET A 39 6.35 -13.77 -6.82
C MET A 39 7.80 -14.28 -6.95
N GLY A 40 8.63 -13.60 -7.73
CA GLY A 40 10.05 -13.93 -7.80
C GLY A 40 10.77 -13.62 -6.48
N THR A 41 10.50 -12.45 -5.89
CA THR A 41 11.12 -12.02 -4.62
C THR A 41 10.73 -12.90 -3.44
N ILE A 42 9.49 -13.36 -3.32
CA ILE A 42 9.09 -14.25 -2.23
C ILE A 42 9.75 -15.62 -2.37
N ALA A 43 9.93 -16.09 -3.60
CA ALA A 43 10.61 -17.34 -3.89
C ALA A 43 12.10 -17.30 -3.51
N THR A 44 12.77 -16.14 -3.60
CA THR A 44 14.17 -15.99 -3.15
C THR A 44 14.33 -16.14 -1.64
N ILE A 45 13.28 -15.83 -0.87
CA ILE A 45 13.30 -15.86 0.60
C ILE A 45 12.85 -17.23 1.12
N VAL A 46 11.75 -17.76 0.57
CA VAL A 46 11.06 -18.93 1.16
C VAL A 46 10.88 -20.10 0.22
N GLY A 47 11.50 -20.07 -0.96
CA GLY A 47 11.42 -21.17 -1.90
C GLY A 47 10.02 -21.32 -2.51
N LEU A 48 9.48 -22.54 -2.46
CA LEU A 48 8.19 -22.89 -3.06
C LEU A 48 7.00 -22.72 -2.09
N GLN A 49 7.26 -22.22 -0.88
CA GLN A 49 6.26 -22.10 0.19
C GLN A 49 5.50 -20.75 0.15
N ALA A 50 5.55 -20.04 -0.99
CA ALA A 50 4.83 -18.78 -1.18
C ALA A 50 3.30 -18.89 -0.93
N PRO A 51 2.58 -19.94 -1.41
CA PRO A 51 1.15 -20.10 -1.12
C PRO A 51 0.86 -20.24 0.38
N ALA A 52 1.69 -20.99 1.12
CA ALA A 52 1.56 -21.14 2.57
C ALA A 52 1.66 -19.79 3.28
N LEU A 53 2.64 -18.96 2.91
CA LEU A 53 2.83 -17.65 3.52
C LEU A 53 1.74 -16.65 3.17
N LEU A 54 1.23 -16.66 1.95
CA LEU A 54 0.10 -15.81 1.57
C LEU A 54 -1.15 -16.13 2.41
N LEU A 55 -1.43 -17.42 2.68
CA LEU A 55 -2.50 -17.83 3.59
C LEU A 55 -2.25 -17.42 5.04
N LEU A 56 -1.03 -17.60 5.54
CA LEU A 56 -0.69 -17.24 6.92
C LEU A 56 -0.72 -15.72 7.15
N ALA A 57 -0.19 -14.93 6.22
CA ALA A 57 -0.22 -13.48 6.29
C ALA A 57 -1.63 -12.90 6.16
N PHE A 58 -2.53 -13.60 5.46
CA PHE A 58 -3.93 -13.21 5.37
C PHE A 58 -4.64 -13.20 6.74
N LEU A 59 -4.29 -14.10 7.67
CA LEU A 59 -4.97 -14.22 8.96
C LEU A 59 -4.89 -12.95 9.83
N PRO A 60 -3.69 -12.40 10.15
CA PRO A 60 -3.63 -11.14 10.88
C PRO A 60 -4.23 -9.99 10.07
N VAL A 61 -4.02 -9.94 8.75
CA VAL A 61 -4.58 -8.88 7.90
C VAL A 61 -6.11 -8.89 7.91
N LEU A 62 -6.74 -10.06 7.89
CA LEU A 62 -8.19 -10.20 8.03
C LEU A 62 -8.66 -9.70 9.40
N GLY A 63 -7.97 -10.05 10.47
CA GLY A 63 -8.30 -9.55 11.81
C GLY A 63 -8.20 -8.02 11.91
N ILE A 64 -7.20 -7.43 11.23
CA ILE A 64 -7.08 -5.97 11.07
C ILE A 64 -8.22 -5.41 10.22
N ALA A 65 -8.62 -6.08 9.13
CA ALA A 65 -9.74 -5.64 8.30
C ALA A 65 -11.06 -5.62 9.06
N LEU A 66 -11.28 -6.59 9.94
CA LEU A 66 -12.43 -6.59 10.86
C LEU A 66 -12.33 -5.45 11.88
N ALA A 67 -11.12 -5.16 12.39
CA ALA A 67 -10.88 -4.03 13.29
C ALA A 67 -11.18 -2.68 12.61
N TYR A 68 -10.71 -2.48 11.38
CA TYR A 68 -11.00 -1.31 10.55
C TYR A 68 -12.50 -1.18 10.29
N ALA A 69 -13.18 -2.29 9.92
CA ALA A 69 -14.61 -2.30 9.70
C ALA A 69 -15.39 -1.85 10.94
N ARG A 70 -14.96 -2.26 12.14
CA ARG A 70 -15.61 -1.90 13.41
C ARG A 70 -15.34 -0.45 13.80
N LEU A 71 -14.08 -0.01 13.73
CA LEU A 71 -13.69 1.38 14.01
C LEU A 71 -14.40 2.35 13.05
N ASN A 72 -14.45 2.04 11.76
CA ASN A 72 -15.09 2.87 10.74
C ASN A 72 -16.61 3.00 10.94
N ARG A 73 -17.28 1.97 11.48
CA ARG A 73 -18.71 2.07 11.81
C ARG A 73 -18.95 2.98 13.01
N SER A 74 -18.05 2.96 14.00
CA SER A 74 -18.17 3.80 15.18
C SER A 74 -17.76 5.25 14.94
N GLU A 75 -16.77 5.46 14.08
CA GLU A 75 -16.23 6.78 13.78
C GLU A 75 -15.78 6.86 12.31
N PRO A 76 -16.72 7.15 11.39
CA PRO A 76 -16.42 7.34 9.98
C PRO A 76 -15.55 8.59 9.80
N ASN A 77 -14.26 8.41 9.47
CA ASN A 77 -13.31 9.52 9.36
C ASN A 77 -12.27 9.22 8.28
N CYS A 78 -12.02 10.17 7.37
CA CYS A 78 -11.05 9.97 6.27
C CYS A 78 -9.58 9.85 6.72
N GLY A 79 -9.25 10.24 7.96
CA GLY A 79 -7.95 10.04 8.58
C GLY A 79 -7.68 8.60 9.03
N ASN A 80 -8.68 7.71 8.99
CA ASN A 80 -8.57 6.28 9.30
C ASN A 80 -7.72 6.03 10.58
N GLY A 81 -6.62 5.28 10.43
CA GLY A 81 -5.70 4.92 11.52
C GLY A 81 -5.15 6.13 12.29
N TYR A 82 -4.87 7.26 11.63
CA TYR A 82 -4.39 8.48 12.32
C TYR A 82 -5.38 8.95 13.40
N THR A 83 -6.66 8.95 13.05
CA THR A 83 -7.73 9.37 13.94
C THR A 83 -8.04 8.31 14.99
N TRP A 84 -8.23 7.06 14.56
CA TRP A 84 -8.63 5.97 15.46
C TRP A 84 -7.56 5.61 16.49
N VAL A 85 -6.29 5.53 16.06
CA VAL A 85 -5.15 5.31 16.97
C VAL A 85 -4.96 6.52 17.86
N GLY A 86 -5.04 7.74 17.31
CA GLY A 86 -4.94 8.99 18.06
C GLY A 86 -5.89 9.07 19.24
N ARG A 87 -7.16 8.71 19.00
CA ARG A 87 -8.22 8.75 20.01
C ARG A 87 -8.18 7.58 21.00
N SER A 88 -7.65 6.42 20.59
CA SER A 88 -7.70 5.19 21.41
C SER A 88 -6.42 4.93 22.20
N LEU A 89 -5.25 5.19 21.59
CA LEU A 89 -3.93 4.94 22.17
C LEU A 89 -3.15 6.23 22.49
N GLY A 90 -3.64 7.38 22.02
CA GLY A 90 -3.05 8.69 22.25
C GLY A 90 -2.46 9.33 20.99
N PRO A 91 -2.17 10.64 21.03
CA PRO A 91 -1.84 11.44 19.85
C PRO A 91 -0.49 11.07 19.22
N TRP A 92 0.48 10.60 20.00
CA TRP A 92 1.80 10.23 19.44
C TRP A 92 1.73 8.99 18.54
N PRO A 93 1.19 7.84 18.99
CA PRO A 93 0.95 6.70 18.10
C PRO A 93 0.05 7.05 16.91
N GLY A 94 -0.98 7.88 17.12
CA GLY A 94 -1.89 8.28 16.04
C GLY A 94 -1.21 9.13 14.96
N PHE A 95 -0.42 10.14 15.35
CA PHE A 95 0.39 10.90 14.40
C PHE A 95 1.37 10.00 13.66
N LEU A 96 2.04 9.09 14.38
CA LEU A 96 2.99 8.16 13.78
C LEU A 96 2.30 7.27 12.73
N THR A 97 1.12 6.72 13.03
CA THR A 97 0.30 5.96 12.06
C THR A 97 0.06 6.77 10.79
N GLY A 98 -0.41 8.03 10.89
CA GLY A 98 -0.62 8.87 9.70
C GLY A 98 0.68 9.19 8.94
N TRP A 99 1.76 9.46 9.67
CA TRP A 99 3.07 9.77 9.09
C TRP A 99 3.66 8.60 8.31
N VAL A 100 3.68 7.40 8.90
CA VAL A 100 4.28 6.25 8.22
C VAL A 100 3.46 5.81 7.02
N THR A 101 2.12 5.93 7.06
CA THR A 101 1.28 5.71 5.87
C THR A 101 1.62 6.70 4.76
N LEU A 102 1.77 8.01 5.09
CA LEU A 102 2.17 9.03 4.12
C LEU A 102 3.53 8.71 3.48
N VAL A 103 4.55 8.45 4.30
CA VAL A 103 5.90 8.17 3.79
C VAL A 103 5.91 6.88 2.97
N GLY A 104 5.16 5.85 3.40
CA GLY A 104 4.96 4.63 2.62
C GLY A 104 4.36 4.89 1.24
N SER A 105 3.34 5.75 1.15
CA SER A 105 2.77 6.16 -0.14
C SER A 105 3.76 6.91 -1.04
N VAL A 106 4.63 7.74 -0.46
CA VAL A 106 5.68 8.45 -1.21
C VAL A 106 6.74 7.48 -1.73
N ILE A 107 7.23 6.56 -0.88
CA ILE A 107 8.19 5.52 -1.27
C ILE A 107 7.58 4.63 -2.36
N PHE A 108 6.29 4.28 -2.22
CA PHE A 108 5.54 3.54 -3.24
C PHE A 108 5.57 4.23 -4.61
N CYS A 109 5.19 5.50 -4.65
CA CYS A 109 5.23 6.27 -5.90
C CYS A 109 6.65 6.36 -6.49
N ALA A 110 7.68 6.47 -5.62
CA ALA A 110 9.07 6.54 -6.05
C ALA A 110 9.53 5.26 -6.74
N TYR A 111 9.37 4.09 -6.11
CA TYR A 111 9.85 2.84 -6.71
C TYR A 111 8.95 2.37 -7.86
N THR A 112 7.64 2.64 -7.81
CA THR A 112 6.74 2.33 -8.93
C THR A 112 7.06 3.15 -10.18
N SER A 113 7.70 4.32 -10.04
CA SER A 113 8.26 5.02 -11.20
C SER A 113 9.34 4.19 -11.90
N ALA A 114 10.27 3.58 -11.16
CA ALA A 114 11.31 2.74 -11.73
C ALA A 114 10.73 1.47 -12.39
N ILE A 115 9.64 0.91 -11.85
CA ILE A 115 8.93 -0.22 -12.48
C ILE A 115 8.37 0.18 -13.83
N MET A 116 7.66 1.31 -13.91
CA MET A 116 7.12 1.81 -15.17
C MET A 116 8.23 2.05 -16.21
N GLY A 117 9.37 2.61 -15.78
CA GLY A 117 10.51 2.78 -16.67
C GLY A 117 11.15 1.46 -17.12
N SER A 118 11.28 0.48 -16.23
CA SER A 118 11.75 -0.87 -16.59
C SER A 118 10.88 -1.51 -17.67
N VAL A 119 9.55 -1.37 -17.56
CA VAL A 119 8.64 -1.88 -18.59
C VAL A 119 8.81 -1.16 -19.92
N VAL A 120 8.94 0.17 -19.92
CA VAL A 120 9.20 0.94 -21.15
C VAL A 120 10.52 0.51 -21.81
N LEU A 121 11.58 0.29 -21.03
CA LEU A 121 12.86 -0.19 -21.53
C LEU A 121 12.76 -1.63 -22.06
N ALA A 122 11.98 -2.50 -21.41
CA ALA A 122 11.72 -3.84 -21.91
C ALA A 122 11.01 -3.81 -23.28
N PHE A 123 10.05 -2.90 -23.48
CA PHE A 123 9.43 -2.66 -24.79
C PHE A 123 10.43 -2.13 -25.82
N ALA A 124 11.29 -1.18 -25.45
CA ALA A 124 12.33 -0.67 -26.33
C ALA A 124 13.28 -1.79 -26.80
N ASN A 125 13.70 -2.66 -25.88
CA ASN A 125 14.54 -3.81 -26.20
C ASN A 125 13.85 -4.81 -27.13
N LYS A 126 12.55 -5.12 -26.90
CA LYS A 126 11.77 -5.96 -27.81
C LYS A 126 11.62 -5.34 -29.21
N ALA A 127 11.63 -4.01 -29.31
CA ALA A 127 11.61 -3.29 -30.58
C ALA A 127 13.02 -3.14 -31.22
N GLY A 128 14.06 -3.75 -30.65
CA GLY A 128 15.43 -3.71 -31.16
C GLY A 128 16.24 -2.47 -30.74
N LEU A 129 15.69 -1.60 -29.90
CA LEU A 129 16.39 -0.43 -29.38
C LEU A 129 17.06 -0.79 -28.04
N HIS A 130 18.35 -1.14 -28.11
CA HIS A 130 19.14 -1.55 -26.95
C HIS A 130 20.03 -0.45 -26.35
N SER A 131 20.25 0.63 -27.10
CA SER A 131 21.01 1.78 -26.62
C SER A 131 20.48 3.08 -27.23
N LEU A 132 20.60 4.17 -26.48
CA LEU A 132 20.25 5.51 -26.94
C LEU A 132 21.34 6.49 -26.47
N ALA A 133 21.90 7.26 -27.40
CA ALA A 133 22.93 8.27 -27.11
C ALA A 133 24.12 7.73 -26.27
N GLY A 134 24.54 6.48 -26.52
CA GLY A 134 25.65 5.83 -25.80
C GLY A 134 25.28 5.23 -24.43
N ILE A 135 24.02 5.34 -24.00
CA ILE A 135 23.52 4.74 -22.76
C ILE A 135 22.81 3.42 -23.10
N ALA A 136 23.17 2.33 -22.41
CA ALA A 136 22.49 1.04 -22.54
C ALA A 136 21.08 1.13 -21.93
N LEU A 137 20.08 0.67 -22.69
CA LEU A 137 18.67 0.62 -22.26
C LEU A 137 18.39 -0.66 -21.49
N ASP A 138 19.07 -0.81 -20.35
CA ASP A 138 18.97 -1.98 -19.49
C ASP A 138 17.73 -1.88 -18.57
N PRO A 139 16.71 -2.77 -18.72
CA PRO A 139 15.52 -2.80 -17.88
C PRO A 139 15.78 -3.24 -16.44
N THR A 140 17.00 -3.68 -16.13
CA THR A 140 17.44 -4.11 -14.80
C THR A 140 18.23 -3.04 -14.04
N SER A 141 18.65 -1.97 -14.73
CA SER A 141 19.41 -0.86 -14.14
C SER A 141 18.48 0.15 -13.46
N THR A 142 18.66 0.39 -12.16
CA THR A 142 17.87 1.36 -11.39
C THR A 142 17.93 2.77 -11.98
N GLY A 143 19.11 3.24 -12.40
CA GLY A 143 19.29 4.62 -12.87
C GLY A 143 18.48 4.93 -14.12
N VAL A 144 18.67 4.14 -15.19
CA VAL A 144 17.95 4.32 -16.47
C VAL A 144 16.44 4.07 -16.31
N CYS A 145 16.05 3.00 -15.59
CA CYS A 145 14.65 2.73 -15.29
C CYS A 145 13.99 3.90 -14.57
N THR A 146 14.63 4.44 -13.55
CA THR A 146 14.08 5.57 -12.79
C THR A 146 14.03 6.85 -13.63
N ALA A 147 15.05 7.14 -14.45
CA ALA A 147 15.04 8.32 -15.31
C ALA A 147 13.85 8.32 -16.28
N VAL A 148 13.58 7.18 -16.94
CA VAL A 148 12.39 7.01 -17.80
C VAL A 148 11.11 7.08 -16.97
N GLY A 149 11.11 6.41 -15.82
CA GLY A 149 10.01 6.38 -14.85
C GLY A 149 9.57 7.75 -14.36
N LEU A 150 10.52 8.65 -14.11
CA LEU A 150 10.26 10.02 -13.65
C LEU A 150 9.48 10.85 -14.66
N VAL A 151 9.69 10.62 -15.97
CA VAL A 151 8.90 11.28 -17.03
C VAL A 151 7.44 10.86 -16.93
N ILE A 152 7.19 9.58 -16.69
CA ILE A 152 5.85 9.03 -16.52
C ILE A 152 5.23 9.55 -15.22
N LEU A 153 6.00 9.56 -14.12
CA LEU A 153 5.58 10.10 -12.83
C LEU A 153 5.17 11.59 -12.93
N LEU A 154 5.92 12.39 -13.71
CA LEU A 154 5.59 13.78 -13.99
C LEU A 154 4.27 13.90 -14.77
N ALA A 155 4.07 13.06 -15.79
CA ALA A 155 2.82 13.03 -16.56
C ALA A 155 1.62 12.66 -15.67
N LEU A 156 1.77 11.66 -14.79
CA LEU A 156 0.75 11.26 -13.82
C LEU A 156 0.47 12.38 -12.81
N THR A 157 1.49 13.09 -12.35
CA THR A 157 1.35 14.27 -11.48
C THR A 157 0.51 15.36 -12.15
N ALA A 158 0.82 15.68 -13.42
CA ALA A 158 0.06 16.66 -14.19
C ALA A 158 -1.40 16.25 -14.39
N LEU A 159 -1.64 14.96 -14.64
CA LEU A 159 -2.98 14.38 -14.77
C LEU A 159 -3.76 14.46 -13.44
N ALA A 160 -3.12 14.13 -12.32
CA ALA A 160 -3.72 14.21 -11.00
C ALA A 160 -4.09 15.65 -10.61
N VAL A 161 -3.26 16.64 -10.98
CA VAL A 161 -3.54 18.07 -10.75
C VAL A 161 -4.76 18.56 -11.55
N ARG A 162 -4.87 18.20 -12.83
CA ARG A 162 -5.94 18.68 -13.72
C ARG A 162 -7.33 18.11 -13.42
N GLY A 163 -7.40 17.06 -12.60
CA GLY A 163 -8.66 16.47 -12.13
C GLY A 163 -9.11 15.28 -12.98
N VAL A 164 -9.57 14.26 -12.27
CA VAL A 164 -9.73 12.86 -12.73
C VAL A 164 -11.17 12.59 -13.22
N ARG A 165 -11.97 13.60 -13.56
CA ARG A 165 -13.41 13.40 -13.88
C ARG A 165 -13.68 12.45 -15.05
N GLY A 166 -12.70 12.19 -15.92
CA GLY A 166 -12.73 11.11 -16.93
C GLY A 166 -11.84 9.90 -16.63
N ALA A 167 -10.92 10.00 -15.66
CA ALA A 167 -9.90 8.99 -15.43
C ALA A 167 -10.38 7.80 -14.58
N THR A 168 -11.51 7.89 -13.86
CA THR A 168 -12.08 6.73 -13.16
C THR A 168 -12.53 5.62 -14.11
N ARG A 169 -13.17 5.98 -15.25
CA ARG A 169 -13.58 4.98 -16.27
C ARG A 169 -12.39 4.37 -16.98
N PHE A 170 -11.40 5.19 -17.29
CA PHE A 170 -10.14 4.75 -17.87
C PHE A 170 -9.41 3.77 -16.93
N GLN A 171 -9.29 4.13 -15.65
CA GLN A 171 -8.66 3.29 -14.62
C GLN A 171 -9.40 1.97 -14.42
N PHE A 172 -10.73 1.97 -14.44
CA PHE A 172 -11.50 0.74 -14.40
C PHE A 172 -11.23 -0.14 -15.64
N GLY A 173 -11.13 0.46 -16.83
CA GLY A 173 -10.75 -0.26 -18.05
C GLY A 173 -9.35 -0.87 -17.96
N LEU A 174 -8.37 -0.14 -17.42
CA LEU A 174 -7.02 -0.65 -17.16
C LEU A 174 -7.04 -1.84 -16.20
N LEU A 175 -7.80 -1.74 -15.10
CA LEU A 175 -7.94 -2.78 -14.10
C LEU A 175 -8.56 -4.07 -14.67
N VAL A 176 -9.61 -3.93 -15.49
CA VAL A 176 -10.24 -5.08 -16.16
C VAL A 176 -9.28 -5.74 -17.14
N PHE A 177 -8.55 -4.93 -17.92
CA PHE A 177 -7.55 -5.44 -18.87
C PHE A 177 -6.43 -6.21 -18.15
N GLU A 178 -5.81 -5.61 -17.13
CA GLU A 178 -4.67 -6.24 -16.46
C GLU A 178 -5.07 -7.55 -15.78
N TYR A 179 -6.25 -7.62 -15.18
CA TYR A 179 -6.74 -8.85 -14.54
C TYR A 179 -7.14 -9.89 -15.58
N ALA A 180 -7.71 -9.50 -16.73
CA ALA A 180 -8.01 -10.43 -17.81
C ALA A 180 -6.72 -11.09 -18.34
N VAL A 181 -5.67 -10.30 -18.58
CA VAL A 181 -4.37 -10.80 -19.00
C VAL A 181 -3.75 -11.71 -17.93
N LEU A 182 -3.73 -11.24 -16.68
CA LEU A 182 -3.16 -11.99 -15.56
C LEU A 182 -3.87 -13.34 -15.36
N LEU A 183 -5.20 -13.34 -15.32
CA LEU A 183 -6.00 -14.56 -15.18
C LEU A 183 -5.81 -15.50 -16.38
N GLY A 184 -5.72 -14.95 -17.60
CA GLY A 184 -5.48 -15.72 -18.81
C GLY A 184 -4.13 -16.42 -18.81
N PHE A 185 -3.04 -15.70 -18.54
CA PHE A 185 -1.68 -16.27 -18.52
C PHE A 185 -1.46 -17.21 -17.33
N CYS A 186 -1.95 -16.87 -16.15
CA CYS A 186 -1.89 -17.77 -15.00
C CYS A 186 -2.76 -19.03 -15.22
N GLY A 187 -3.92 -18.89 -15.85
CA GLY A 187 -4.76 -20.03 -16.23
C GLY A 187 -4.08 -20.94 -17.27
N TRP A 188 -3.41 -20.35 -18.26
CA TRP A 188 -2.61 -21.08 -19.23
C TRP A 188 -1.47 -21.83 -18.53
N ALA A 189 -0.66 -21.15 -17.72
CA ALA A 189 0.42 -21.73 -16.93
C ALA A 189 -0.02 -22.94 -16.09
N LEU A 190 -1.21 -22.88 -15.47
CA LEU A 190 -1.75 -24.00 -14.68
C LEU A 190 -2.05 -25.24 -15.52
N VAL A 191 -2.53 -25.05 -16.75
CA VAL A 191 -2.88 -26.14 -17.66
C VAL A 191 -1.65 -26.74 -18.33
N THR A 192 -0.71 -25.91 -18.79
CA THR A 192 0.41 -26.35 -19.63
C THR A 192 1.72 -26.56 -18.91
N GLY A 193 1.90 -26.04 -17.68
CA GLY A 193 3.20 -26.11 -17.04
C GLY A 193 3.70 -27.54 -16.82
N ASP A 194 4.98 -27.69 -16.48
CA ASP A 194 5.62 -29.01 -16.39
C ASP A 194 5.74 -29.51 -14.94
N HIS A 195 5.71 -28.63 -13.95
CA HIS A 195 5.90 -28.99 -12.54
C HIS A 195 4.58 -29.40 -11.88
N ALA A 196 4.46 -30.63 -11.39
CA ALA A 196 3.24 -31.09 -10.72
C ALA A 196 2.90 -30.23 -9.50
N VAL A 197 1.61 -29.88 -9.35
CA VAL A 197 1.14 -29.15 -8.17
C VAL A 197 1.34 -30.02 -6.93
N SER A 198 2.13 -29.51 -5.98
CA SER A 198 2.43 -30.20 -4.73
C SER A 198 1.71 -29.54 -3.56
N LEU A 199 1.16 -30.35 -2.65
CA LEU A 199 0.63 -29.88 -1.38
C LEU A 199 1.73 -29.30 -0.47
N SER A 200 3.00 -29.66 -0.71
CA SER A 200 4.13 -29.10 0.05
C SER A 200 4.28 -27.59 -0.11
N TRP A 201 3.79 -27.00 -1.22
CA TRP A 201 3.78 -25.54 -1.40
C TRP A 201 2.91 -24.81 -0.37
N PHE A 202 1.98 -25.53 0.27
CA PHE A 202 1.10 -25.03 1.33
C PHE A 202 1.61 -25.36 2.74
N ASN A 203 2.80 -25.95 2.87
CA ASN A 203 3.39 -26.33 4.15
C ASN A 203 4.37 -25.26 4.64
N PRO A 204 4.01 -24.45 5.66
CA PRO A 204 4.90 -23.39 6.17
C PRO A 204 6.09 -23.92 6.98
N PHE A 205 6.07 -25.19 7.38
CA PHE A 205 7.14 -25.81 8.17
C PHE A 205 8.36 -26.22 7.33
N GLU A 206 8.27 -26.15 6.01
CA GLU A 206 9.40 -26.39 5.10
C GLU A 206 10.25 -25.13 4.85
N ILE A 207 9.88 -24.00 5.45
CA ILE A 207 10.65 -22.76 5.32
C ILE A 207 11.95 -22.88 6.11
N SER A 208 13.06 -22.53 5.45
CA SER A 208 14.44 -22.84 5.87
C SER A 208 14.86 -22.28 7.23
N SER A 209 14.29 -21.16 7.69
CA SER A 209 14.63 -20.54 8.96
C SER A 209 13.51 -19.63 9.49
N GLY A 210 13.55 -19.33 10.78
CA GLY A 210 12.63 -18.34 11.39
C GLY A 210 12.78 -16.93 10.82
N THR A 211 13.99 -16.53 10.40
CA THR A 211 14.24 -15.23 9.76
C THR A 211 13.67 -15.20 8.34
N ALA A 212 13.87 -16.26 7.54
CA ALA A 212 13.25 -16.38 6.22
C ALA A 212 11.72 -16.40 6.32
N PHE A 213 11.16 -17.12 7.31
CA PHE A 213 9.73 -17.10 7.60
C PHE A 213 9.25 -15.68 7.90
N ALA A 214 9.94 -14.94 8.76
CA ALA A 214 9.54 -13.58 9.13
C ALA A 214 9.64 -12.59 7.95
N GLN A 215 10.72 -12.64 7.17
CA GLN A 215 10.89 -11.82 5.97
C GLN A 215 9.80 -12.14 4.94
N GLY A 216 9.54 -13.42 4.71
CA GLY A 216 8.46 -13.90 3.84
C GLY A 216 7.08 -13.46 4.31
N MET A 217 6.82 -13.49 5.62
CA MET A 217 5.58 -12.98 6.22
C MET A 217 5.40 -11.47 5.99
N VAL A 218 6.46 -10.65 6.15
CA VAL A 218 6.37 -9.21 5.88
C VAL A 218 6.13 -8.93 4.40
N LEU A 219 6.82 -9.65 3.52
CA LEU A 219 6.58 -9.56 2.09
C LEU A 219 5.13 -9.98 1.75
N ALA A 220 4.63 -11.06 2.32
CA ALA A 220 3.25 -11.49 2.13
C ALA A 220 2.23 -10.50 2.71
N VAL A 221 2.53 -9.81 3.81
CA VAL A 221 1.71 -8.69 4.31
C VAL A 221 1.71 -7.53 3.32
N PHE A 222 2.85 -7.22 2.69
CA PHE A 222 2.94 -6.20 1.65
C PHE A 222 2.06 -6.52 0.44
N PHE A 223 1.93 -7.79 0.02
CA PHE A 223 1.00 -8.18 -1.06
C PHE A 223 -0.43 -7.70 -0.79
N PHE A 224 -0.88 -7.77 0.46
CA PHE A 224 -2.23 -7.33 0.83
C PHE A 224 -2.35 -5.83 1.03
N TRP A 225 -1.25 -5.08 1.14
CA TRP A 225 -1.34 -3.64 1.41
C TRP A 225 -2.17 -2.91 0.34
N GLY A 226 -3.01 -1.96 0.76
CA GLY A 226 -3.87 -1.17 -0.13
C GLY A 226 -5.37 -1.47 -0.05
N TRP A 227 -5.79 -2.60 0.56
CA TRP A 227 -7.22 -2.87 0.78
C TRP A 227 -7.89 -1.80 1.66
N ASP A 228 -7.12 -1.18 2.55
CA ASP A 228 -7.55 -0.14 3.47
C ASP A 228 -7.80 1.21 2.78
N ALA A 229 -7.39 1.38 1.52
CA ALA A 229 -7.70 2.58 0.73
C ALA A 229 -9.21 2.82 0.59
N ALA A 230 -10.02 1.75 0.63
CA ALA A 230 -11.48 1.83 0.66
C ALA A 230 -12.04 2.61 1.87
N PHE A 231 -11.29 2.71 2.98
CA PHE A 231 -11.72 3.46 4.16
C PHE A 231 -11.47 4.96 4.01
N SER A 232 -10.53 5.36 3.16
CA SER A 232 -10.24 6.78 2.93
C SER A 232 -11.43 7.54 2.34
N VAL A 233 -12.25 6.88 1.50
CA VAL A 233 -13.46 7.47 0.87
C VAL A 233 -14.67 7.54 1.80
N THR A 234 -14.56 7.12 3.06
CA THR A 234 -15.76 6.88 3.90
C THR A 234 -16.68 8.11 4.04
N GLU A 235 -16.14 9.32 4.07
CA GLU A 235 -16.95 10.57 4.11
C GLU A 235 -17.80 10.80 2.83
N GLU A 236 -17.39 10.20 1.71
CA GLU A 236 -18.03 10.27 0.39
C GLU A 236 -18.87 9.01 0.07
N THR A 237 -18.85 8.01 0.95
CA THR A 237 -19.63 6.77 0.80
C THR A 237 -21.07 6.97 1.28
N LYS A 238 -22.04 6.39 0.57
CA LYS A 238 -23.47 6.46 0.92
C LYS A 238 -23.74 5.92 2.33
N ASN A 239 -23.20 4.74 2.63
CA ASN A 239 -23.21 4.15 3.97
C ASN A 239 -21.76 3.88 4.42
N PRO A 240 -21.36 4.26 5.65
CA PRO A 240 -20.01 3.97 6.15
C PRO A 240 -19.64 2.47 6.12
N GLY A 241 -20.65 1.59 6.26
CA GLY A 241 -20.47 0.15 6.15
C GLY A 241 -20.10 -0.36 4.76
N ASP A 242 -20.36 0.42 3.70
CA ASP A 242 -20.04 0.02 2.32
C ASP A 242 -18.54 0.13 2.03
N SER A 243 -17.83 1.09 2.65
CA SER A 243 -16.36 1.15 2.62
C SER A 243 -15.74 -0.13 3.20
N ALA A 244 -16.28 -0.62 4.31
CA ALA A 244 -15.81 -1.85 4.95
C ALA A 244 -16.10 -3.09 4.11
N ARG A 245 -17.30 -3.17 3.51
CA ARG A 245 -17.65 -4.26 2.58
C ARG A 245 -16.72 -4.24 1.37
N GLY A 246 -16.46 -3.07 0.79
CA GLY A 246 -15.57 -2.91 -0.36
C GLY A 246 -14.14 -3.35 -0.06
N GLY A 247 -13.58 -2.90 1.07
CA GLY A 247 -12.25 -3.32 1.52
C GLY A 247 -12.15 -4.83 1.78
N LEU A 248 -13.15 -5.44 2.42
CA LEU A 248 -13.18 -6.89 2.67
C LEU A 248 -13.29 -7.69 1.37
N ILE A 249 -14.20 -7.30 0.46
CA ILE A 249 -14.34 -7.98 -0.85
C ILE A 249 -13.03 -7.90 -1.63
N ALA A 250 -12.39 -6.72 -1.67
CA ALA A 250 -11.09 -6.56 -2.30
C ALA A 250 -10.05 -7.48 -1.64
N LEU A 251 -9.95 -7.49 -0.32
CA LEU A 251 -9.00 -8.33 0.42
C LEU A 251 -9.15 -9.84 0.09
N PHE A 252 -10.37 -10.38 0.08
CA PHE A 252 -10.62 -11.78 -0.30
C PHE A 252 -10.36 -12.04 -1.80
N ALA A 253 -10.71 -11.10 -2.68
CA ALA A 253 -10.42 -11.22 -4.10
C ALA A 253 -8.90 -11.25 -4.36
N MET A 254 -8.15 -10.41 -3.65
CA MET A 254 -6.69 -10.38 -3.73
C MET A 254 -6.07 -11.69 -3.22
N LEU A 255 -6.56 -12.26 -2.11
CA LEU A 255 -6.13 -13.57 -1.64
C LEU A 255 -6.31 -14.64 -2.73
N GLY A 256 -7.49 -14.68 -3.35
CA GLY A 256 -7.76 -15.63 -4.45
C GLY A 256 -6.80 -15.44 -5.61
N LEU A 257 -6.56 -14.19 -6.02
CA LEU A 257 -5.67 -13.85 -7.14
C LEU A 257 -4.21 -14.18 -6.83
N PHE A 258 -3.72 -13.89 -5.63
CA PHE A 258 -2.35 -14.19 -5.21
C PHE A 258 -2.11 -15.69 -5.09
N LEU A 259 -3.05 -16.44 -4.53
CA LEU A 259 -2.95 -17.90 -4.48
C LEU A 259 -2.98 -18.50 -5.88
N PHE A 260 -3.89 -18.05 -6.72
CA PHE A 260 -4.00 -18.49 -8.12
C PHE A 260 -2.68 -18.24 -8.88
N ALA A 261 -2.15 -17.02 -8.81
CA ALA A 261 -0.87 -16.69 -9.43
C ALA A 261 0.29 -17.47 -8.81
N SER A 262 0.32 -17.65 -7.50
CA SER A 262 1.42 -18.38 -6.83
C SER A 262 1.52 -19.83 -7.27
N VAL A 263 0.38 -20.51 -7.44
CA VAL A 263 0.34 -21.89 -7.96
C VAL A 263 0.68 -21.91 -9.45
N ALA A 264 0.15 -20.95 -10.23
CA ALA A 264 0.39 -20.84 -11.65
C ALA A 264 1.88 -20.64 -12.01
N PHE A 265 2.55 -19.70 -11.33
CA PHE A 265 3.96 -19.43 -11.55
C PHE A 265 4.82 -20.65 -11.22
N GLN A 266 4.54 -21.36 -10.13
CA GLN A 266 5.30 -22.54 -9.72
C GLN A 266 5.01 -23.79 -10.57
N ARG A 267 3.82 -23.86 -11.18
CA ARG A 267 3.50 -24.90 -12.17
C ARG A 267 4.39 -24.74 -13.41
N GLU A 268 4.55 -23.51 -13.88
CA GLU A 268 5.26 -23.19 -15.12
C GLU A 268 6.77 -23.03 -14.93
N MET A 269 7.21 -22.46 -13.82
CA MET A 269 8.61 -22.12 -13.57
C MET A 269 9.20 -22.95 -12.44
N SER A 270 10.44 -23.40 -12.65
CA SER A 270 11.26 -23.94 -11.58
C SER A 270 11.63 -22.86 -10.55
N LEU A 271 12.02 -23.27 -9.34
CA LEU A 271 12.50 -22.33 -8.31
C LEU A 271 13.68 -21.48 -8.83
N ALA A 272 14.60 -22.09 -9.59
CA ALA A 272 15.73 -21.38 -10.17
C ALA A 272 15.29 -20.28 -11.17
N GLU A 273 14.27 -20.55 -11.99
CA GLU A 273 13.72 -19.55 -12.91
C GLU A 273 13.00 -18.42 -12.17
N LEU A 274 12.21 -18.74 -11.15
CA LEU A 274 11.54 -17.75 -10.30
C LEU A 274 12.53 -16.81 -9.64
N VAL A 275 13.58 -17.37 -9.03
CA VAL A 275 14.64 -16.61 -8.36
C VAL A 275 15.44 -15.78 -9.36
N ARG A 276 15.83 -16.36 -10.51
CA ARG A 276 16.64 -15.68 -11.52
C ARG A 276 15.91 -14.50 -12.15
N ASN A 277 14.62 -14.65 -12.44
CA ASN A 277 13.84 -13.59 -13.08
C ASN A 277 13.29 -12.58 -12.07
N GLY A 278 13.17 -12.94 -10.79
CA GLY A 278 12.86 -12.01 -9.70
C GLY A 278 11.71 -11.05 -10.05
N PRO A 279 11.94 -9.72 -10.08
CA PRO A 279 10.91 -8.74 -10.42
C PRO A 279 10.36 -8.79 -11.85
N GLN A 280 11.04 -9.49 -12.77
CA GLN A 280 10.62 -9.68 -14.15
C GLN A 280 9.85 -10.98 -14.37
N ALA A 281 9.53 -11.73 -13.31
CA ALA A 281 8.90 -13.04 -13.42
C ALA A 281 7.62 -13.05 -14.26
N LEU A 282 6.77 -12.01 -14.18
CA LEU A 282 5.55 -11.93 -15.00
C LEU A 282 5.85 -11.73 -16.50
N GLY A 283 6.87 -10.95 -16.84
CA GLY A 283 7.30 -10.78 -18.23
C GLY A 283 7.86 -12.07 -18.80
N TYR A 284 8.71 -12.75 -18.02
CA TYR A 284 9.27 -14.06 -18.38
C TYR A 284 8.18 -15.13 -18.54
N LEU A 285 7.12 -15.09 -17.72
CA LEU A 285 5.95 -15.98 -17.87
C LEU A 285 5.29 -15.79 -19.25
N GLY A 286 5.16 -14.54 -19.69
CA GLY A 286 4.62 -14.22 -21.01
C GLY A 286 5.45 -14.81 -22.15
N GLU A 287 6.77 -14.66 -22.07
CA GLU A 287 7.72 -15.16 -23.07
C GLU A 287 7.81 -16.69 -23.11
N LYS A 288 7.61 -17.35 -21.97
CA LYS A 288 7.63 -18.81 -21.89
C LYS A 288 6.38 -19.44 -22.49
N LEU A 289 5.22 -18.81 -22.31
CA LEU A 289 3.93 -19.36 -22.74
C LEU A 289 3.55 -18.98 -24.16
N ALA A 290 3.90 -17.78 -24.62
CA ALA A 290 3.40 -17.25 -25.88
C ALA A 290 4.53 -16.72 -26.78
N ALA A 291 4.27 -16.71 -28.09
CA ALA A 291 5.08 -15.99 -29.07
C ALA A 291 4.65 -14.52 -29.18
N GLU A 292 5.54 -13.66 -29.68
CA GLU A 292 5.20 -12.28 -29.99
C GLU A 292 4.10 -12.19 -31.07
N PRO A 293 3.13 -11.25 -30.95
CA PRO A 293 3.06 -10.16 -29.97
C PRO A 293 2.40 -10.53 -28.62
N TRP A 294 1.85 -11.73 -28.48
CA TRP A 294 1.07 -12.13 -27.30
C TRP A 294 1.90 -12.19 -26.03
N ALA A 295 3.18 -12.56 -26.15
CA ALA A 295 4.16 -12.57 -25.05
C ALA A 295 4.31 -11.21 -24.34
N THR A 296 3.98 -10.10 -24.99
CA THR A 296 4.05 -8.75 -24.38
C THR A 296 2.85 -8.36 -23.53
N LEU A 297 1.74 -9.10 -23.61
CA LEU A 297 0.53 -8.75 -22.85
C LEU A 297 0.78 -8.66 -21.34
N PRO A 298 1.52 -9.59 -20.69
CA PRO A 298 1.80 -9.48 -19.25
C PRO A 298 2.62 -8.25 -18.88
N LEU A 299 3.55 -7.80 -19.75
CA LEU A 299 4.28 -6.55 -19.56
C LEU A 299 3.34 -5.33 -19.68
N LEU A 300 2.41 -5.32 -20.64
CA LEU A 300 1.39 -4.28 -20.74
C LEU A 300 0.49 -4.24 -19.49
N ALA A 301 0.08 -5.41 -18.99
CA ALA A 301 -0.70 -5.52 -17.76
C ALA A 301 0.06 -4.96 -16.54
N LEU A 302 1.36 -5.26 -16.43
CA LEU A 302 2.23 -4.67 -15.40
C LEU A 302 2.29 -3.14 -15.52
N MET A 303 2.47 -2.60 -16.73
CA MET A 303 2.50 -1.15 -16.94
C MET A 303 1.20 -0.47 -16.52
N PHE A 304 0.06 -1.04 -16.90
CA PHE A 304 -1.25 -0.51 -16.57
C PHE A 304 -1.52 -0.56 -15.07
N SER A 305 -1.10 -1.64 -14.41
CA SER A 305 -1.20 -1.77 -12.96
C SER A 305 -0.33 -0.78 -12.21
N ALA A 306 0.90 -0.55 -12.66
CA ALA A 306 1.79 0.44 -12.09
C ALA A 306 1.23 1.87 -12.24
N VAL A 307 0.68 2.22 -13.41
CA VAL A 307 0.04 3.52 -13.65
C VAL A 307 -1.23 3.68 -12.81
N ALA A 308 -2.10 2.67 -12.80
CA ALA A 308 -3.37 2.70 -12.08
C ALA A 308 -3.14 2.80 -10.56
N SER A 309 -2.12 2.12 -10.03
CA SER A 309 -1.81 2.12 -8.61
C SER A 309 -1.24 3.46 -8.13
N VAL A 310 -0.30 4.08 -8.84
CA VAL A 310 0.20 5.42 -8.49
C VAL A 310 -0.96 6.43 -8.40
N GLN A 311 -1.89 6.38 -9.37
CA GLN A 311 -3.07 7.25 -9.35
C GLN A 311 -4.04 6.90 -8.21
N ALA A 312 -4.24 5.62 -7.93
CA ALA A 312 -5.08 5.16 -6.82
C ALA A 312 -4.52 5.59 -5.46
N THR A 313 -3.20 5.55 -5.27
CA THR A 313 -2.50 5.90 -4.01
C THR A 313 -2.62 7.39 -3.67
N LEU A 314 -2.75 8.27 -4.67
CA LEU A 314 -2.90 9.71 -4.42
C LEU A 314 -4.16 10.05 -3.64
N ILE A 315 -5.24 9.29 -3.84
CA ILE A 315 -6.54 9.50 -3.20
C ILE A 315 -6.46 9.34 -1.67
N PRO A 316 -6.07 8.17 -1.11
CA PRO A 316 -5.93 8.00 0.34
C PRO A 316 -4.86 8.93 0.92
N THR A 317 -3.77 9.18 0.19
CA THR A 317 -2.69 10.08 0.63
C THR A 317 -3.20 11.51 0.82
N ALA A 318 -3.93 12.05 -0.15
CA ALA A 318 -4.48 13.39 -0.06
C ALA A 318 -5.50 13.52 1.09
N ARG A 319 -6.31 12.48 1.33
CA ARG A 319 -7.30 12.47 2.41
C ARG A 319 -6.67 12.35 3.79
N GLY A 320 -5.65 11.51 3.95
CA GLY A 320 -4.86 11.44 5.18
C GLY A 320 -4.21 12.78 5.51
N LEU A 321 -3.57 13.41 4.51
CA LEU A 321 -2.97 14.74 4.66
C LEU A 321 -4.01 15.83 4.95
N LEU A 322 -5.21 15.73 4.38
CA LEU A 322 -6.32 16.63 4.69
C LEU A 322 -6.75 16.50 6.16
N ALA A 323 -6.89 15.28 6.67
CA ALA A 323 -7.21 15.03 8.08
C ALA A 323 -6.13 15.60 9.03
N MET A 324 -4.85 15.32 8.73
CA MET A 324 -3.72 15.87 9.49
C MET A 324 -3.63 17.41 9.37
N GLY A 325 -3.97 17.96 8.20
CA GLY A 325 -4.02 19.40 7.94
C GLY A 325 -5.13 20.11 8.73
N ARG A 326 -6.33 19.51 8.84
CA ARG A 326 -7.45 20.00 9.66
C ARG A 326 -7.04 20.12 11.13
N ASP A 327 -6.33 19.12 11.62
CA ASP A 327 -5.77 19.08 12.97
C ASP A 327 -4.53 19.96 13.18
N ARG A 328 -4.13 20.73 12.17
CA ARG A 328 -2.96 21.63 12.18
C ARG A 328 -1.63 20.91 12.48
N THR A 329 -1.54 19.60 12.25
CA THR A 329 -0.31 18.85 12.48
C THR A 329 0.66 19.00 11.31
N MET A 330 0.15 19.03 10.06
CA MET A 330 0.97 19.08 8.83
C MET A 330 1.06 20.47 8.16
N GLY A 331 0.30 21.48 8.64
CA GLY A 331 0.32 22.86 8.15
C GLY A 331 -0.81 23.17 7.15
N PRO A 332 -0.97 24.44 6.71
CA PRO A 332 -2.14 24.87 5.94
C PRO A 332 -2.12 24.48 4.46
N LEU A 333 -1.00 23.97 3.92
CA LEU A 333 -0.88 23.61 2.51
C LEU A 333 -1.88 22.51 2.11
N TRP A 334 -2.09 21.54 3.01
CA TRP A 334 -2.83 20.30 2.75
C TRP A 334 -4.35 20.46 2.74
N THR A 335 -4.85 21.63 3.16
CA THR A 335 -6.27 21.98 3.12
C THR A 335 -6.61 22.85 1.90
N ARG A 336 -5.62 23.26 1.10
CA ARG A 336 -5.84 24.11 -0.08
C ARG A 336 -6.33 23.29 -1.27
N VAL A 337 -7.36 23.81 -1.93
CA VAL A 337 -7.94 23.24 -3.14
C VAL A 337 -7.72 24.19 -4.31
N HIS A 338 -7.37 23.66 -5.48
CA HIS A 338 -7.11 24.46 -6.67
C HIS A 338 -8.41 25.08 -7.22
N PRO A 339 -8.48 26.41 -7.43
CA PRO A 339 -9.73 27.10 -7.77
C PRO A 339 -10.33 26.65 -9.11
N ARG A 340 -9.48 26.31 -10.09
CA ARG A 340 -9.92 25.88 -11.44
C ARG A 340 -10.28 24.40 -11.53
N TYR A 341 -9.61 23.53 -10.76
CA TYR A 341 -9.68 22.07 -10.94
C TYR A 341 -10.42 21.37 -9.79
N GLY A 342 -10.58 22.02 -8.64
CA GLY A 342 -11.22 21.42 -7.47
C GLY A 342 -10.39 20.29 -6.82
N THR A 343 -9.11 20.18 -7.14
CA THR A 343 -8.18 19.15 -6.66
C THR A 343 -7.19 19.72 -5.63
N PRO A 344 -6.61 18.90 -4.73
CA PRO A 344 -5.56 19.30 -3.79
C PRO A 344 -4.19 19.43 -4.49
N ALA A 345 -4.14 20.20 -5.59
CA ALA A 345 -3.01 20.24 -6.52
C ALA A 345 -1.65 20.51 -5.85
N ALA A 346 -1.60 21.46 -4.91
CA ALA A 346 -0.35 21.80 -4.24
C ALA A 346 0.19 20.63 -3.39
N GLY A 347 -0.70 19.92 -2.70
CA GLY A 347 -0.33 18.73 -1.93
C GLY A 347 0.15 17.60 -2.84
N THR A 348 -0.56 17.35 -3.95
CA THR A 348 -0.16 16.35 -4.96
C THR A 348 1.22 16.65 -5.53
N VAL A 349 1.49 17.90 -5.93
CA VAL A 349 2.80 18.28 -6.47
C VAL A 349 3.90 18.07 -5.44
N VAL A 350 3.68 18.44 -4.17
CA VAL A 350 4.69 18.23 -3.12
C VAL A 350 4.96 16.74 -2.88
N VAL A 351 3.91 15.92 -2.70
CA VAL A 351 4.04 14.46 -2.51
C VAL A 351 4.81 13.82 -3.66
N MET A 352 4.45 14.15 -4.90
CA MET A 352 5.08 13.57 -6.09
C MET A 352 6.50 14.12 -6.31
N SER A 353 6.78 15.36 -5.93
CA SER A 353 8.15 15.91 -5.98
C SER A 353 9.06 15.23 -4.97
N VAL A 354 8.57 14.97 -3.75
CA VAL A 354 9.33 14.20 -2.75
C VAL A 354 9.54 12.76 -3.24
N ALA A 355 8.51 12.14 -3.84
CA ALA A 355 8.66 10.81 -4.46
C ALA A 355 9.74 10.82 -5.57
N ALA A 356 9.76 11.85 -6.42
CA ALA A 356 10.79 12.00 -7.44
C ALA A 356 12.21 12.16 -6.84
N VAL A 357 12.35 12.93 -5.76
CA VAL A 357 13.63 13.07 -5.05
C VAL A 357 14.07 11.72 -4.47
N ILE A 358 13.17 10.97 -3.81
CA ILE A 358 13.47 9.65 -3.27
C ILE A 358 13.86 8.67 -4.40
N ALA A 359 13.18 8.74 -5.55
CA ALA A 359 13.52 7.93 -6.71
C ALA A 359 14.94 8.24 -7.22
N VAL A 360 15.35 9.51 -7.25
CA VAL A 360 16.74 9.90 -7.60
C VAL A 360 17.75 9.39 -6.56
N LEU A 361 17.43 9.46 -5.27
CA LEU A 361 18.31 8.92 -4.22
C LEU A 361 18.50 7.40 -4.36
N ALA A 362 17.52 6.69 -4.92
CA ALA A 362 17.59 5.26 -5.18
C ALA A 362 18.67 4.87 -6.21
N PHE A 363 19.26 5.83 -6.95
CA PHE A 363 20.38 5.58 -7.87
C PHE A 363 21.61 5.00 -7.15
N ALA A 364 21.69 5.20 -5.83
CA ALA A 364 22.72 4.61 -4.99
C ALA A 364 22.66 3.07 -4.94
N ILE A 365 21.53 2.45 -5.34
CA ILE A 365 21.35 1.00 -5.47
C ILE A 365 21.29 0.66 -6.97
N PRO A 366 22.37 0.15 -7.59
CA PRO A 366 22.46 0.05 -9.05
C PRO A 366 21.47 -0.93 -9.70
N LYS A 367 21.16 -2.03 -9.00
CA LYS A 367 20.26 -3.08 -9.50
C LYS A 367 18.82 -2.80 -9.09
N LEU A 368 17.89 -2.93 -10.04
CA LEU A 368 16.49 -2.67 -9.81
C LEU A 368 15.86 -3.65 -8.81
N SER A 369 16.20 -4.93 -8.89
CA SER A 369 15.72 -5.98 -7.96
C SER A 369 16.00 -5.64 -6.50
N ASP A 370 17.22 -5.18 -6.28
CA ASP A 370 17.82 -4.84 -5.00
C ASP A 370 17.13 -3.59 -4.43
N MET A 371 16.91 -2.58 -5.27
CA MET A 371 16.15 -1.39 -4.92
C MET A 371 14.69 -1.71 -4.56
N LEU A 372 14.04 -2.58 -5.33
CA LEU A 372 12.67 -3.02 -5.07
C LEU A 372 12.56 -3.81 -3.77
N LEU A 373 13.49 -4.72 -3.50
CA LEU A 373 13.54 -5.49 -2.27
C LEU A 373 13.69 -4.59 -1.05
N ALA A 374 14.59 -3.59 -1.11
CA ALA A 374 14.75 -2.60 -0.04
C ALA A 374 13.46 -1.81 0.22
N ALA A 375 12.80 -1.33 -0.85
CA ALA A 375 11.56 -0.58 -0.75
C ALA A 375 10.42 -1.43 -0.16
N VAL A 376 10.25 -2.66 -0.62
CA VAL A 376 9.20 -3.58 -0.16
C VAL A 376 9.41 -3.98 1.29
N ASN A 377 10.65 -4.25 1.71
CA ASN A 377 10.96 -4.56 3.11
C ASN A 377 10.70 -3.36 4.03
N ALA A 378 11.12 -2.16 3.63
CA ALA A 378 10.86 -0.94 4.39
C ALA A 378 9.35 -0.67 4.52
N ILE A 379 8.60 -0.79 3.41
CA ILE A 379 7.14 -0.62 3.39
C ILE A 379 6.47 -1.70 4.24
N GLY A 380 6.87 -2.95 4.13
CA GLY A 380 6.31 -4.04 4.90
C GLY A 380 6.44 -3.84 6.42
N LEU A 381 7.60 -3.37 6.91
CA LEU A 381 7.79 -3.05 8.33
C LEU A 381 6.91 -1.89 8.81
N ILE A 382 6.81 -0.80 8.04
CA ILE A 382 5.93 0.32 8.42
C ILE A 382 4.46 -0.07 8.33
N VAL A 383 4.08 -0.93 7.39
CA VAL A 383 2.72 -1.49 7.27
C VAL A 383 2.39 -2.31 8.50
N ALA A 384 3.29 -3.21 8.90
CA ALA A 384 3.14 -3.99 10.14
C ALA A 384 2.95 -3.08 11.37
N LEU A 385 3.71 -1.97 11.45
CA LEU A 385 3.58 -0.99 12.53
C LEU A 385 2.20 -0.33 12.55
N TYR A 386 1.74 0.27 11.45
CA TYR A 386 0.51 1.06 11.50
C TYR A 386 -0.76 0.20 11.51
N TYR A 387 -0.76 -0.95 10.83
CA TYR A 387 -1.82 -1.95 10.97
C TYR A 387 -1.87 -2.51 12.39
N GLY A 388 -0.70 -2.83 12.96
CA GLY A 388 -0.57 -3.31 14.33
C GLY A 388 -1.14 -2.33 15.35
N LEU A 389 -0.74 -1.06 15.28
CA LEU A 389 -1.27 0.01 16.13
C LEU A 389 -2.78 0.20 15.96
N THR A 390 -3.29 0.13 14.73
CA THR A 390 -4.73 0.32 14.47
C THR A 390 -5.57 -0.85 15.01
N ALA A 391 -5.08 -2.07 14.91
CA ALA A 391 -5.77 -3.23 15.49
C ALA A 391 -5.75 -3.22 17.03
N LEU A 392 -4.62 -2.83 17.64
CA LEU A 392 -4.56 -2.59 19.09
C LEU A 392 -5.49 -1.46 19.52
N ALA A 393 -5.58 -0.38 18.74
CA ALA A 393 -6.51 0.71 19.00
C ALA A 393 -7.97 0.22 19.03
N CYS A 394 -8.36 -0.66 18.11
CA CYS A 394 -9.68 -1.31 18.14
C CYS A 394 -9.88 -2.12 19.43
N ALA A 395 -8.93 -3.00 19.78
CA ALA A 395 -9.04 -3.83 20.97
C ALA A 395 -9.15 -3.01 22.27
N VAL A 396 -8.39 -1.91 22.38
CA VAL A 396 -8.45 -1.00 23.53
C VAL A 396 -9.76 -0.22 23.55
N ARG A 397 -10.20 0.30 22.40
CA ARG A 397 -11.43 1.10 22.26
C ARG A 397 -12.69 0.30 22.62
N PHE A 398 -12.73 -0.97 22.23
CA PHE A 398 -13.87 -1.86 22.47
C PHE A 398 -13.64 -2.88 23.59
N ARG A 399 -12.69 -2.63 24.50
CA ARG A 399 -12.36 -3.55 25.60
C ARG A 399 -13.55 -3.93 26.49
N ALA A 400 -14.56 -3.07 26.59
CA ALA A 400 -15.79 -3.33 27.34
C ALA A 400 -16.63 -4.46 26.72
N ALA A 401 -16.53 -4.66 25.41
CA ALA A 401 -17.24 -5.71 24.67
C ALA A 401 -16.84 -7.14 25.12
N ARG A 402 -15.77 -7.28 25.89
CA ARG A 402 -15.41 -8.54 26.57
C ARG A 402 -16.51 -9.05 27.52
N HIS A 403 -17.32 -8.13 28.03
CA HIS A 403 -18.39 -8.41 28.98
C HIS A 403 -19.76 -8.55 28.30
N GLU A 404 -19.87 -8.28 27.00
CA GLU A 404 -21.13 -8.34 26.24
C GLU A 404 -21.43 -9.74 25.70
N GLY A 405 -20.41 -10.62 25.60
CA GLY A 405 -20.55 -12.02 25.22
C GLY A 405 -19.30 -12.58 24.55
N PRO A 406 -19.20 -13.92 24.40
CA PRO A 406 -17.99 -14.57 23.87
C PRO A 406 -17.69 -14.18 22.42
N ARG A 407 -18.73 -14.00 21.60
CA ARG A 407 -18.58 -13.58 20.20
C ARG A 407 -18.04 -12.15 20.08
N GLU A 408 -18.56 -11.22 20.88
CA GLU A 408 -18.12 -9.83 20.88
C GLU A 408 -16.72 -9.70 21.49
N ALA A 409 -16.42 -10.44 22.56
CA ALA A 409 -15.07 -10.56 23.09
C ALA A 409 -14.07 -11.03 22.02
N LEU A 410 -14.44 -12.08 21.26
CA LEU A 410 -13.59 -12.63 20.21
C LEU A 410 -13.38 -11.64 19.06
N LEU A 411 -14.45 -11.10 18.48
CA LEU A 411 -14.38 -10.26 17.28
C LEU A 411 -13.94 -8.82 17.54
N ALA A 412 -14.26 -8.25 18.71
CA ALA A 412 -13.95 -6.86 19.05
C ALA A 412 -12.57 -6.69 19.70
N VAL A 413 -12.14 -7.69 20.47
CA VAL A 413 -10.96 -7.57 21.34
C VAL A 413 -9.90 -8.60 20.96
N VAL A 414 -10.19 -9.90 21.03
CA VAL A 414 -9.17 -10.95 20.91
C VAL A 414 -8.58 -10.99 19.50
N VAL A 415 -9.40 -11.06 18.45
CA VAL A 415 -8.92 -11.14 17.06
C VAL A 415 -8.12 -9.88 16.68
N PRO A 416 -8.60 -8.64 16.91
CA PRO A 416 -7.79 -7.45 16.68
C PRO A 416 -6.51 -7.39 17.52
N ALA A 417 -6.57 -7.76 18.81
CA ALA A 417 -5.39 -7.74 19.68
C ALA A 417 -4.33 -8.73 19.21
N LEU A 418 -4.70 -9.98 18.94
CA LEU A 418 -3.79 -11.00 18.44
C LEU A 418 -3.19 -10.60 17.09
N SER A 419 -4.01 -10.11 16.16
CA SER A 419 -3.54 -9.66 14.85
C SER A 419 -2.55 -8.50 14.96
N GLY A 420 -2.85 -7.54 15.84
CA GLY A 420 -1.98 -6.41 16.11
C GLY A 420 -0.66 -6.82 16.76
N LEU A 421 -0.71 -7.71 17.76
CA LEU A 421 0.47 -8.24 18.44
C LEU A 421 1.34 -9.09 17.49
N VAL A 422 0.74 -9.88 16.59
CA VAL A 422 1.48 -10.66 15.59
C VAL A 422 2.25 -9.75 14.65
N LEU A 423 1.62 -8.71 14.08
CA LEU A 423 2.34 -7.80 13.17
C LEU A 423 3.40 -6.94 13.89
N LEU A 424 3.10 -6.44 15.09
CA LEU A 424 4.10 -5.70 15.86
C LEU A 424 5.25 -6.61 16.31
N GLY A 425 4.95 -7.83 16.76
CA GLY A 425 5.95 -8.83 17.11
C GLY A 425 6.83 -9.22 15.93
N LEU A 426 6.23 -9.38 14.74
CA LEU A 426 6.95 -9.60 13.49
C LEU A 426 7.90 -8.44 13.16
N GLY A 427 7.43 -7.20 13.30
CA GLY A 427 8.24 -6.01 13.10
C GLY A 427 9.41 -5.90 14.09
N VAL A 428 9.18 -6.21 15.38
CA VAL A 428 10.24 -6.23 16.41
C VAL A 428 11.24 -7.34 16.14
N TYR A 429 10.77 -8.56 15.82
CA TYR A 429 11.64 -9.69 15.49
C TYR A 429 12.52 -9.37 14.29
N LEU A 430 11.96 -8.84 13.21
CA LEU A 430 12.75 -8.44 12.04
C LEU A 430 13.69 -7.28 12.32
N GLY A 431 13.27 -6.30 13.12
CA GLY A 431 14.17 -5.23 13.55
C GLY A 431 15.39 -5.78 14.28
N TYR A 432 15.19 -6.74 15.18
CA TYR A 432 16.29 -7.44 15.87
C TYR A 432 17.13 -8.30 14.92
N SER A 433 16.50 -9.07 14.05
CA SER A 433 17.19 -9.88 13.04
C SER A 433 18.06 -9.00 12.13
N TYR A 434 17.56 -7.87 11.67
CA TYR A 434 18.30 -6.93 10.82
C TYR A 434 19.50 -6.31 11.53
N LEU A 435 19.36 -5.95 12.82
CA LEU A 435 20.47 -5.45 13.62
C LEU A 435 21.56 -6.50 13.89
N THR A 436 21.22 -7.79 13.83
CA THR A 436 22.14 -8.90 14.12
C THR A 436 22.64 -9.62 12.87
N MET A 437 22.08 -9.31 11.70
CA MET A 437 22.43 -9.92 10.41
C MET A 437 23.75 -9.38 9.83
N SER A 438 24.23 -8.22 10.28
CA SER A 438 25.45 -7.61 9.74
C SER A 438 26.22 -6.87 10.83
N ASP A 439 27.56 -6.96 10.80
CA ASP A 439 28.42 -6.35 11.83
C ASP A 439 28.65 -4.85 11.62
N HIS A 440 28.42 -4.35 10.40
CA HIS A 440 28.64 -2.96 10.02
C HIS A 440 27.57 -2.48 9.04
N PHE A 441 27.42 -1.16 8.94
CA PHE A 441 26.55 -0.54 7.95
C PHE A 441 27.21 -0.53 6.57
N GLU A 442 26.49 -1.04 5.58
CA GLU A 442 26.82 -0.95 4.17
C GLU A 442 25.56 -0.55 3.41
N LEU A 443 25.69 0.30 2.39
CA LEU A 443 24.56 0.70 1.55
C LEU A 443 24.20 -0.41 0.55
N SER A 444 23.69 -1.52 1.09
CA SER A 444 23.33 -2.72 0.34
C SER A 444 21.96 -3.23 0.82
N PRO A 445 21.06 -3.67 -0.09
CA PRO A 445 19.74 -4.17 0.27
C PRO A 445 19.76 -5.41 1.17
N ASP A 446 20.83 -6.20 1.08
CA ASP A 446 21.03 -7.43 1.85
C ASP A 446 21.75 -7.16 3.19
N ASN A 447 22.20 -5.92 3.41
CA ASN A 447 22.83 -5.53 4.67
C ASN A 447 21.76 -5.24 5.73
N GLY A 448 21.84 -5.94 6.86
CA GLY A 448 20.86 -5.83 7.93
C GLY A 448 20.75 -4.42 8.52
N TRP A 449 21.86 -3.70 8.68
CA TRP A 449 21.82 -2.31 9.15
C TRP A 449 21.10 -1.40 8.16
N PHE A 450 21.30 -1.59 6.86
CA PHE A 450 20.57 -0.85 5.85
C PHE A 450 19.06 -1.13 5.90
N MET A 451 18.68 -2.42 5.94
CA MET A 451 17.28 -2.86 6.06
C MET A 451 16.59 -2.29 7.31
N PHE A 452 17.30 -2.17 8.44
CA PHE A 452 16.80 -1.55 9.66
C PHE A 452 16.73 -0.02 9.58
N SER A 453 17.74 0.60 8.97
CA SER A 453 17.90 2.06 8.94
C SER A 453 16.74 2.76 8.21
N LEU A 454 16.24 2.19 7.10
CA LEU A 454 15.15 2.78 6.34
C LEU A 454 13.87 2.97 7.17
N PRO A 455 13.24 1.92 7.74
CA PRO A 455 12.07 2.08 8.60
C PRO A 455 12.39 2.87 9.87
N ALA A 456 13.59 2.74 10.44
CA ALA A 456 13.99 3.51 11.62
C ALA A 456 14.01 5.02 11.34
N VAL A 457 14.60 5.45 10.21
CA VAL A 457 14.62 6.86 9.79
C VAL A 457 13.21 7.38 9.55
N ILE A 458 12.33 6.58 8.94
CA ILE A 458 10.92 6.97 8.72
C ILE A 458 10.22 7.23 10.07
N VAL A 459 10.38 6.31 11.04
CA VAL A 459 9.78 6.44 12.37
C VAL A 459 10.37 7.62 13.14
N LEU A 460 11.70 7.77 13.15
CA LEU A 460 12.39 8.88 13.82
C LEU A 460 11.98 10.23 13.23
N ALA A 461 11.93 10.35 11.90
CA ALA A 461 11.42 11.55 11.24
C ALA A 461 9.96 11.83 11.63
N GLY A 462 9.14 10.80 11.80
CA GLY A 462 7.76 10.92 12.28
C GLY A 462 7.68 11.46 13.70
N LEU A 463 8.55 10.99 14.60
CA LEU A 463 8.63 11.51 15.98
C LEU A 463 9.10 12.96 16.02
N VAL A 464 10.07 13.33 15.18
CA VAL A 464 10.51 14.73 15.04
C VAL A 464 9.37 15.59 14.52
N MET A 465 8.65 15.14 13.49
CA MET A 465 7.52 15.88 12.94
C MET A 465 6.33 15.99 13.91
N ALA A 466 6.09 14.97 14.73
CA ALA A 466 5.15 15.02 15.84
C ALA A 466 5.58 16.04 16.89
N ALA A 467 6.86 16.10 17.23
CA ALA A 467 7.41 17.09 18.16
C ALA A 467 7.26 18.52 17.60
N VAL A 468 7.52 18.73 16.31
CA VAL A 468 7.27 20.02 15.64
C VAL A 468 5.78 20.37 15.68
N ALA A 469 4.89 19.42 15.40
CA ALA A 469 3.44 19.64 15.47
C ALA A 469 2.97 20.01 16.89
N LYS A 470 3.52 19.36 17.92
CA LYS A 470 3.19 19.61 19.33
C LYS A 470 3.77 20.92 19.85
N TYR A 471 5.08 21.11 19.74
CA TYR A 471 5.80 22.20 20.41
C TYR A 471 5.88 23.48 19.59
N VAL A 472 6.05 23.38 18.27
CA VAL A 472 6.17 24.55 17.38
C VAL A 472 4.81 25.00 16.90
N ARG A 473 3.99 24.08 16.37
CA ARG A 473 2.67 24.40 15.81
C ARG A 473 1.56 24.45 16.84
N ARG A 474 1.81 23.97 18.07
CA ARG A 474 0.83 23.90 19.17
C ARG A 474 -0.51 23.33 18.71
N SER A 475 -0.44 22.24 17.93
CA SER A 475 -1.63 21.58 17.37
C SER A 475 -2.55 21.09 18.48
N SER A 476 -3.84 21.35 18.33
CA SER A 476 -4.88 20.93 19.28
C SER A 476 -4.93 19.41 19.43
N TYR A 477 -4.55 18.66 18.39
CA TYR A 477 -4.49 17.20 18.41
C TYR A 477 -3.66 16.64 19.57
N PHE A 478 -2.53 17.28 19.89
CA PHE A 478 -1.66 16.85 20.98
C PHE A 478 -2.06 17.37 22.36
N THR A 479 -2.95 18.37 22.45
CA THR A 479 -3.35 18.99 23.71
C THR A 479 -4.71 18.51 24.21
N THR A 480 -5.68 18.31 23.31
CA THR A 480 -7.04 17.88 23.67
C THR A 480 -7.25 16.39 23.50
N GLY A 481 -6.35 15.68 22.80
CA GLY A 481 -6.52 14.27 22.42
C GLY A 481 -7.69 14.05 21.45
N ARG A 482 -8.33 15.13 20.98
CA ARG A 482 -9.40 15.12 19.99
C ARG A 482 -8.90 15.91 18.78
N GLY A 483 -8.75 15.23 17.64
CA GLY A 483 -8.68 15.93 16.36
C GLY A 483 -9.89 16.85 16.22
N THR A 484 -9.71 18.00 15.58
CA THR A 484 -10.82 18.92 15.27
C THR A 484 -11.91 18.12 14.59
N ASP A 485 -13.05 17.96 15.27
CA ASP A 485 -14.02 16.94 14.93
C ASP A 485 -14.44 17.01 13.46
N ALA A 486 -14.69 15.84 12.87
CA ALA A 486 -15.54 15.73 11.69
C ALA A 486 -16.96 16.33 11.93
N GLU A 487 -17.29 16.65 13.18
CA GLU A 487 -18.53 17.28 13.68
C GLU A 487 -18.52 18.82 13.71
N ALA A 488 -17.55 19.50 13.09
CA ALA A 488 -17.79 20.91 12.70
C ALA A 488 -18.85 21.06 11.57
N LEU A 489 -19.68 20.02 11.37
CA LEU A 489 -20.91 19.95 10.59
C LEU A 489 -22.02 19.46 11.54
N THR A 490 -22.80 20.38 12.09
CA THR A 490 -24.10 20.08 12.72
C THR A 490 -25.01 19.40 11.70
N LEU A 491 -25.38 18.13 11.92
CA LEU A 491 -26.36 17.42 11.10
C LEU A 491 -27.80 17.78 11.52
N PRO A 492 -28.76 17.82 10.58
CA PRO A 492 -30.10 18.36 10.80
C PRO A 492 -31.04 17.38 11.53
N MET A 493 -30.63 16.85 12.69
CA MET A 493 -31.52 16.11 13.61
C MET A 493 -31.41 16.58 15.07
N ASP A 494 -30.45 17.43 15.44
CA ASP A 494 -30.35 18.03 16.79
C ASP A 494 -31.26 19.27 16.98
N ARG A 495 -32.35 19.39 16.22
CA ARG A 495 -33.32 20.50 16.35
C ARG A 495 -34.72 20.04 16.75
N THR A 496 -34.82 19.02 17.59
CA THR A 496 -36.07 18.72 18.31
C THR A 496 -35.78 18.44 19.78
N ALA A 497 -35.27 19.46 20.47
CA ALA A 497 -35.31 19.55 21.92
C ALA A 497 -35.15 21.03 22.34
N VAL A 498 -36.13 21.85 21.95
CA VAL A 498 -36.60 23.01 22.74
C VAL A 498 -38.11 23.07 22.59
#